data_AF-A0A4Q6ASX7-F1
#
_entry.id   AF-A0A4Q6ASX7-F1
#
_cell.length_a   1.000
_cell.length_b   1.000
_cell.length_c   1.000
_cell.angle_alpha   90.00
_cell.angle_beta   90.00
_cell.angle_gamma   90.00
#
_symmetry.space_group_name_H-M   'P 1'
#
loop_
_entity.id
_entity.type
_entity.pdbx_description
1 polymer ?
#
loop_
_entity_poly.entity_id
_entity_poly.type
_entity_poly.pdbx_seq_one_letter_code
_entity_poly.pdbx_strand_id
1 'polypeptide(L)'
;MSQIGDLVPKAGMFTNPGVIVEKKEDGTVVVDTEPMVVNKFHRYANTTGLNEAEKGKFNELLDTIYAKENDVEKINDIQMNIDQLKSDPVNQKIVQYLRNQQAHLIRTAKELPRTYSVDETNLKGLNSKT
;
A
#
# COMPACT_ATOMS: atom_id res chain seq x y z
N MET A 1 -5.04 -0.65 18.14
CA MET A 1 -4.64 -2.02 18.53
C MET A 1 -3.75 -2.59 17.43
N SER A 2 -2.71 -3.34 17.81
CA SER A 2 -1.84 -4.05 16.86
C SER A 2 -2.65 -5.09 16.06
N GLN A 3 -2.24 -5.42 14.85
CA GLN A 3 -2.86 -6.39 13.94
C GLN A 3 -1.93 -7.57 13.66
N ILE A 4 -2.51 -8.68 13.22
CA ILE A 4 -1.71 -9.78 12.67
C ILE A 4 -0.95 -9.23 11.44
N GLY A 5 0.33 -9.55 11.38
CA GLY A 5 1.26 -9.06 10.38
C GLY A 5 1.81 -7.67 10.67
N ASP A 6 1.57 -7.04 11.82
CA ASP A 6 2.22 -5.76 12.17
C ASP A 6 3.68 -5.97 12.58
N LEU A 7 4.56 -5.06 12.13
CA LEU A 7 5.97 -5.06 12.50
C LEU A 7 6.13 -4.67 13.97
N VAL A 8 6.88 -5.48 14.70
CA VAL A 8 7.23 -5.25 16.09
C VAL A 8 8.75 -5.14 16.20
N PRO A 9 9.28 -4.01 16.72
CA PRO A 9 10.69 -3.90 17.01
C PRO A 9 11.02 -4.83 18.18
N LYS A 10 12.03 -5.69 18.02
CA LYS A 10 12.57 -6.45 19.13
C LYS A 10 13.53 -5.53 19.90
N ALA A 11 13.42 -5.51 21.23
CA ALA A 11 14.31 -4.69 22.05
C ALA A 11 15.76 -5.21 21.96
N GLY A 12 16.64 -4.42 21.35
CA GLY A 12 18.07 -4.72 21.17
C GLY A 12 18.63 -4.09 19.90
N MET A 13 19.83 -3.50 19.95
CA MET A 13 20.45 -2.76 18.83
C MET A 13 20.71 -3.59 17.55
N PHE A 14 20.54 -4.92 17.60
CA PHE A 14 20.96 -5.83 16.52
C PHE A 14 19.94 -6.95 16.22
N THR A 15 18.69 -6.81 16.66
CA THR A 15 17.67 -7.82 16.37
C THR A 15 16.80 -7.42 15.19
N ASN A 16 16.71 -8.29 14.18
CA ASN A 16 15.78 -8.13 13.07
C ASN A 16 14.35 -7.97 13.61
N PRO A 17 13.57 -7.02 13.07
CA PRO A 17 12.18 -6.85 13.47
C PRO A 17 11.36 -8.08 13.05
N GLY A 18 10.36 -8.42 13.86
CA GLY A 18 9.44 -9.52 13.57
C GLY A 18 8.03 -9.03 13.27
N VAL A 19 7.14 -9.96 12.93
CA VAL A 19 5.72 -9.70 12.69
C VAL A 19 4.85 -10.50 13.65
N ILE A 20 3.72 -9.94 14.05
CA ILE A 20 2.74 -10.64 14.87
C ILE A 20 2.08 -11.75 14.03
N VAL A 21 2.21 -13.01 14.43
CA VAL A 21 1.55 -14.16 13.74
C VAL A 21 0.33 -14.67 14.48
N GLU A 22 0.27 -14.45 15.80
CA GLU A 22 -0.83 -14.92 16.64
C GLU A 22 -1.08 -13.92 17.77
N LYS A 23 -2.35 -13.79 18.17
CA LYS A 23 -2.77 -13.09 19.36
C LYS A 23 -3.48 -14.07 20.28
N LYS A 24 -2.98 -14.21 21.50
CA LYS A 24 -3.56 -15.05 22.53
C LYS A 24 -4.67 -14.31 23.28
N GLU A 25 -5.57 -15.06 23.88
CA GLU A 25 -6.68 -14.52 24.67
C GLU A 25 -6.21 -13.73 25.90
N ASP A 26 -5.01 -14.04 26.41
CA ASP A 26 -4.36 -13.35 27.53
C ASP A 26 -3.73 -11.99 27.17
N GLY A 27 -3.82 -11.58 25.89
CA GLY A 27 -3.24 -10.34 25.38
C GLY A 27 -1.77 -10.46 24.95
N THR A 28 -1.15 -11.63 25.08
CA THR A 28 0.20 -11.92 24.57
C THR A 28 0.16 -12.08 23.05
N VAL A 29 1.23 -11.66 22.38
CA VAL A 29 1.39 -11.83 20.93
C VAL A 29 2.56 -12.76 20.64
N VAL A 30 2.39 -13.64 19.66
CA VAL A 30 3.49 -14.45 19.10
C VAL A 30 4.09 -13.68 17.94
N VAL A 31 5.41 -13.48 17.99
CA VAL A 31 6.15 -12.74 16.97
C VAL A 31 7.07 -13.68 16.23
N ASP A 32 6.97 -13.67 14.90
CA ASP A 32 7.83 -14.41 14.01
C ASP A 32 8.86 -13.47 13.37
N THR A 33 10.12 -13.85 13.39
CA THR A 33 11.23 -13.07 12.82
C THR A 33 11.78 -13.68 11.52
N GLU A 34 11.18 -14.77 11.03
CA GLU A 34 11.61 -15.39 9.79
C GLU A 34 11.41 -14.42 8.61
N PRO A 35 12.45 -14.17 7.79
CA PRO A 35 12.38 -13.22 6.70
C PRO A 35 11.23 -13.48 5.72
N MET A 36 10.89 -14.75 5.47
CA MET A 36 9.78 -15.12 4.59
C MET A 36 8.42 -14.69 5.16
N VAL A 37 8.25 -14.78 6.47
CA VAL A 37 7.01 -14.42 7.16
C VAL A 37 6.86 -12.90 7.23
N VAL A 38 7.95 -12.18 7.49
CA VAL A 38 7.97 -10.72 7.40
C VAL A 38 7.64 -10.26 5.97
N ASN A 39 8.26 -10.88 4.96
CA ASN A 39 8.05 -10.56 3.55
C ASN A 39 6.62 -10.87 3.06
N LYS A 40 5.93 -11.85 3.66
CA LYS A 40 4.52 -12.14 3.39
C LYS A 40 3.63 -10.88 3.59
N PHE A 41 3.91 -10.10 4.64
CA PHE A 41 3.10 -8.94 5.02
C PHE A 41 3.67 -7.60 4.55
N HIS A 42 5.00 -7.50 4.40
CA HIS A 42 5.73 -6.24 4.20
C HIS A 42 6.58 -6.20 2.93
N ARG A 43 6.16 -6.91 1.88
CA ARG A 43 6.93 -7.07 0.63
C ARG A 43 7.43 -5.77 0.02
N TYR A 44 6.56 -4.77 -0.03
CA TYR A 44 6.85 -3.49 -0.67
C TYR A 44 7.02 -2.33 0.32
N ALA A 45 6.33 -2.39 1.46
CA ALA A 45 6.32 -1.32 2.44
C ALA A 45 5.92 -1.84 3.84
N ASN A 46 6.20 -1.01 4.85
CA ASN A 46 5.72 -1.24 6.20
C ASN A 46 4.20 -0.97 6.32
N THR A 47 3.37 -1.97 6.02
CA THR A 47 1.91 -2.02 6.14
C THR A 47 1.37 -2.15 7.57
N THR A 48 2.11 -1.72 8.60
CA THR A 48 1.65 -1.81 10.00
C THR A 48 0.37 -0.98 10.24
N GLY A 49 -0.66 -1.59 10.80
CA GLY A 49 -1.97 -0.95 11.02
C GLY A 49 -3.02 -1.24 9.92
N LEU A 50 -2.61 -1.91 8.84
CA LEU A 50 -3.52 -2.66 7.98
C LEU A 50 -3.92 -3.98 8.65
N ASN A 51 -5.14 -4.45 8.42
CA ASN A 51 -5.53 -5.82 8.76
C ASN A 51 -4.99 -6.80 7.69
N GLU A 52 -5.10 -8.11 7.93
CA GLU A 52 -4.54 -9.11 7.02
C GLU A 52 -5.13 -9.04 5.60
N ALA A 53 -6.44 -8.81 5.46
CA ALA A 53 -7.08 -8.66 4.16
C ALA A 53 -6.62 -7.39 3.42
N GLU A 54 -6.46 -6.27 4.15
CA GLU A 54 -5.93 -5.02 3.61
C GLU A 54 -4.46 -5.17 3.17
N LYS A 55 -3.63 -5.88 3.94
CA LYS A 55 -2.23 -6.20 3.59
C LYS A 55 -2.18 -7.06 2.33
N GLY A 56 -3.02 -8.10 2.24
CA GLY A 56 -3.13 -8.96 1.07
C GLY A 56 -3.49 -8.15 -0.18
N LYS A 57 -4.58 -7.37 -0.11
CA LYS A 57 -5.03 -6.51 -1.21
C LYS A 57 -3.95 -5.50 -1.63
N PHE A 58 -3.26 -4.87 -0.68
CA PHE A 58 -2.16 -3.96 -0.99
C PHE A 58 -1.01 -4.65 -1.73
N ASN A 59 -0.60 -5.84 -1.28
CA ASN A 59 0.47 -6.60 -1.91
C ASN A 59 0.09 -7.08 -3.31
N GLU A 60 -1.13 -7.58 -3.52
CA GLU A 60 -1.62 -8.03 -4.84
C GLU A 60 -1.66 -6.88 -5.87
N LEU A 61 -2.10 -5.69 -5.45
CA LEU A 61 -2.07 -4.50 -6.30
C LEU A 61 -0.63 -4.16 -6.71
N LEU A 62 0.30 -4.14 -5.76
CA LEU A 62 1.69 -3.82 -6.05
C LEU A 62 2.41 -4.94 -6.82
N ASP A 63 2.08 -6.21 -6.64
CA ASP A 63 2.60 -7.32 -7.44
C ASP A 63 2.31 -7.09 -8.93
N THR A 64 1.07 -6.69 -9.24
CA THR A 64 0.62 -6.42 -10.62
C THR A 64 1.32 -5.19 -11.20
N ILE A 65 1.56 -4.17 -10.39
CA ILE A 65 2.19 -2.92 -10.82
C ILE A 65 3.70 -3.11 -11.03
N TYR A 66 4.38 -3.74 -10.07
CA TYR A 66 5.83 -3.95 -10.11
C TYR A 66 6.27 -5.03 -11.10
N ALA A 67 5.34 -5.80 -11.68
CA ALA A 67 5.62 -6.64 -12.83
C ALA A 67 5.98 -5.83 -14.10
N LYS A 68 5.61 -4.54 -14.16
CA LYS A 68 5.98 -3.64 -15.25
C LYS A 68 7.42 -3.16 -15.09
N GLU A 69 8.10 -2.89 -16.19
CA GLU A 69 9.48 -2.37 -16.11
C GLU A 69 9.51 -0.85 -15.92
N ASN A 70 8.63 -0.13 -16.61
CA ASN A 70 8.63 1.33 -16.69
C ASN A 70 8.11 1.98 -15.40
N ASP A 71 8.91 2.87 -14.81
CA ASP A 71 8.56 3.53 -13.55
C ASP A 71 7.43 4.56 -13.72
N VAL A 72 7.36 5.28 -14.84
CA VAL A 72 6.20 6.14 -15.17
C VAL A 72 4.90 5.33 -15.20
N GLU A 73 4.90 4.16 -15.82
CA GLU A 73 3.72 3.31 -15.90
C GLU A 73 3.29 2.86 -14.50
N LYS A 74 4.24 2.42 -13.67
CA LYS A 74 3.97 2.06 -12.28
C LYS A 74 3.34 3.21 -11.50
N ILE A 75 3.90 4.41 -11.61
CA ILE A 75 3.40 5.61 -10.92
C ILE A 75 1.95 5.92 -11.35
N ASN A 76 1.65 5.78 -12.64
CA ASN A 76 0.32 6.00 -13.18
C ASN A 76 -0.68 4.92 -12.72
N ASP A 77 -0.28 3.66 -12.67
CA ASP A 77 -1.16 2.59 -12.19
C ASP A 77 -1.47 2.74 -10.70
N ILE A 78 -0.49 3.15 -9.89
CA ILE A 78 -0.73 3.46 -8.47
C ILE A 78 -1.77 4.58 -8.36
N GLN A 79 -1.66 5.64 -9.19
CA GLN A 79 -2.64 6.73 -9.23
C GLN A 79 -4.04 6.22 -9.60
N MET A 80 -4.15 5.39 -10.63
CA MET A 80 -5.43 4.83 -11.06
C MET A 80 -6.10 4.01 -9.96
N ASN A 81 -5.33 3.19 -9.24
CA ASN A 81 -5.84 2.43 -8.09
C ASN A 81 -6.26 3.33 -6.93
N ILE A 82 -5.52 4.41 -6.65
CA ILE A 82 -5.93 5.42 -5.66
C ILE A 82 -7.28 6.02 -6.07
N ASP A 83 -7.45 6.40 -7.33
CA ASP A 83 -8.67 7.05 -7.80
C ASP A 83 -9.89 6.14 -7.79
N GLN A 84 -9.71 4.84 -8.04
CA GLN A 84 -10.77 3.84 -7.92
C GLN A 84 -11.15 3.57 -6.46
N LEU A 85 -10.18 3.53 -5.55
CA LEU A 85 -10.40 3.12 -4.17
C LEU A 85 -10.78 4.28 -3.24
N LYS A 86 -10.46 5.54 -3.59
CA LYS A 86 -10.68 6.72 -2.72
C LYS A 86 -12.14 7.02 -2.40
N SER A 87 -13.08 6.52 -3.22
CA SER A 87 -14.52 6.75 -3.05
C SER A 87 -15.12 5.92 -1.91
N ASP A 88 -14.50 4.78 -1.59
CA ASP A 88 -14.98 3.86 -0.55
C ASP A 88 -14.21 4.09 0.77
N PRO A 89 -14.90 4.48 1.86
CA PRO A 89 -14.30 4.68 3.18
C PRO A 89 -13.52 3.47 3.72
N VAL A 90 -13.90 2.25 3.33
CA VAL A 90 -13.22 1.02 3.77
C VAL A 90 -11.78 0.96 3.26
N ASN A 91 -11.49 1.55 2.10
CA ASN A 91 -10.17 1.50 1.48
C ASN A 91 -9.26 2.66 1.88
N GLN A 92 -9.69 3.57 2.77
CA GLN A 92 -8.93 4.77 3.12
C GLN A 92 -7.49 4.49 3.53
N LYS A 93 -7.27 3.43 4.33
CA LYS A 93 -5.92 3.06 4.75
C LYS A 93 -5.07 2.57 3.58
N ILE A 94 -5.62 1.69 2.74
CA ILE A 94 -4.92 1.18 1.54
C ILE A 94 -4.56 2.35 0.62
N VAL A 95 -5.47 3.29 0.40
CA VAL A 95 -5.23 4.50 -0.39
C VAL A 95 -4.09 5.33 0.19
N GLN A 96 -4.03 5.51 1.51
CA GLN A 96 -2.92 6.21 2.15
C GLN A 96 -1.58 5.50 1.93
N TYR A 97 -1.56 4.17 2.00
CA TYR A 97 -0.37 3.37 1.71
C TYR A 97 0.07 3.45 0.25
N LEU A 98 -0.87 3.40 -0.69
CA LEU A 98 -0.59 3.58 -2.11
C LEU A 98 0.00 4.97 -2.41
N ARG A 99 -0.53 6.03 -1.79
CA ARG A 99 0.03 7.39 -1.90
C ARG A 99 1.47 7.46 -1.40
N ASN A 100 1.76 6.81 -0.28
CA ASN A 100 3.12 6.74 0.25
C ASN A 100 4.05 5.99 -0.71
N GLN A 101 3.60 4.88 -1.29
CA GLN A 101 4.37 4.12 -2.28
C GLN A 101 4.62 4.92 -3.55
N GLN A 102 3.60 5.61 -4.06
CA GLN A 102 3.71 6.51 -5.21
C GLN A 102 4.76 7.60 -4.95
N ALA A 103 4.71 8.25 -3.78
CA ALA A 103 5.67 9.28 -3.41
C ALA A 103 7.10 8.73 -3.30
N HIS A 104 7.26 7.51 -2.77
CA HIS A 104 8.56 6.84 -2.73
C HIS A 104 9.08 6.58 -4.14
N LEU A 105 8.24 6.02 -5.03
CA LEU A 105 8.61 5.69 -6.40
C LEU A 105 8.96 6.93 -7.23
N ILE A 106 8.20 8.03 -7.09
CA ILE A 106 8.52 9.32 -7.73
C ILE A 106 9.91 9.82 -7.29
N ARG A 107 10.24 9.70 -6.00
CA ARG A 107 11.55 10.13 -5.47
C ARG A 107 12.69 9.27 -5.99
N THR A 108 12.49 7.97 -6.14
CA THR A 108 13.53 7.03 -6.60
C THR A 108 13.73 7.10 -8.10
N ALA A 109 12.65 7.10 -8.88
CA ALA A 109 12.69 7.15 -10.34
C ALA A 109 13.08 8.54 -10.87
N LYS A 110 12.83 9.60 -10.08
CA LYS A 110 12.92 11.01 -10.53
C LYS A 110 12.02 11.33 -11.71
N GLU A 111 11.00 10.52 -11.93
CA GLU A 111 10.00 10.69 -12.97
C GLU A 111 8.68 11.13 -12.33
N LEU A 112 7.99 12.06 -13.00
CA LEU A 112 6.69 12.54 -12.56
C LEU A 112 5.58 11.75 -13.27
N PRO A 113 4.40 11.60 -12.63
CA PRO A 113 3.22 11.08 -13.29
C PRO A 113 2.94 11.90 -14.56
N ARG A 114 2.65 11.21 -15.67
CA ARG A 114 2.17 11.89 -16.88
C ARG A 114 0.69 12.18 -16.64
N THR A 115 0.38 13.40 -16.20
CA THR A 115 -0.94 13.98 -15.90
C THR A 115 -2.16 13.19 -16.38
N TYR A 116 -3.11 12.94 -15.46
CA TYR A 116 -4.54 12.88 -15.78
C TYR A 116 -5.35 13.52 -14.64
N SER A 117 -6.18 14.49 -15.00
CA SER A 117 -7.36 14.90 -14.22
C SER A 117 -8.56 14.36 -14.95
N VAL A 118 -9.38 13.54 -14.28
CA VAL A 118 -10.76 13.35 -14.71
C VAL A 118 -11.64 13.70 -13.54
N ASP A 119 -11.84 15.00 -13.38
CA ASP A 119 -12.93 15.53 -12.57
C ASP A 119 -14.16 15.59 -13.50
N GLU A 120 -15.00 14.53 -13.48
CA GLU A 120 -16.22 14.46 -14.29
C GLU A 120 -17.17 15.64 -14.01
N THR A 121 -17.03 16.28 -12.86
CA THR A 121 -17.76 17.48 -12.47
C THR A 121 -17.49 18.68 -13.41
N ASN A 122 -16.37 18.67 -14.16
CA ASN A 122 -16.03 19.66 -15.18
C ASN A 122 -16.35 19.23 -16.63
N LEU A 123 -16.84 18.01 -16.87
CA LEU A 123 -17.23 17.55 -18.22
C LEU A 123 -18.59 18.08 -18.69
N LYS A 124 -19.31 18.87 -17.88
CA LYS A 124 -20.61 19.47 -18.23
C LYS A 124 -20.55 20.58 -19.30
N GLY A 125 -19.39 20.86 -19.88
CA GLY A 125 -19.22 21.88 -20.93
C GLY A 125 -19.17 21.37 -22.37
N LEU A 126 -19.04 20.06 -22.61
CA LEU A 126 -18.79 19.52 -23.97
C LEU A 126 -19.99 18.84 -24.63
N ASN A 127 -21.21 19.09 -24.15
CA ASN A 127 -22.43 18.68 -24.85
C ASN A 127 -23.40 19.85 -25.00
N SER A 128 -23.29 20.55 -26.13
CA SER A 128 -24.32 21.33 -26.84
C SER A 128 -23.58 22.38 -27.67
N LYS A 129 -23.56 22.45 -29.01
CA LYS A 129 -24.38 21.93 -30.12
C LYS A 129 -23.53 22.24 -31.39
N THR A 130 -23.37 21.32 -32.35
CA THR A 130 -24.12 21.30 -33.64
C THR A 130 -24.69 22.62 -34.14
#